data_AF-A0A7V8YQ00-F1
#
_entry.id   AF-A0A7V8YQ00-F1
#
_cell.length_a   1.000
_cell.length_b   1.000
_cell.length_c   1.000
_cell.angle_alpha   90.00
_cell.angle_beta   90.00
_cell.angle_gamma   90.00
#
_symmetry.space_group_name_H-M   'P 1'
#
loop_
_entity.id
_entity.type
_entity.pdbx_description
1 polymer ?
#
loop_
_entity_poly.entity_id
_entity_poly.type
_entity_poly.pdbx_seq_one_letter_code
_entity_poly.pdbx_strand_id
1 'polypeptide(L)' 'LWYALADLEERAGNLPRARALFDKIRSHDAGFADVAERLAALGRSG' A
#
# COMPACT_ATOMS: atom_id res chain seq x y z
N LEU A 1 -2.34 2.94 -11.65
CA LEU A 1 -3.28 3.83 -10.92
C LEU A 1 -3.37 3.50 -9.42
N TRP A 2 -3.57 2.23 -9.03
CA TRP A 2 -3.69 1.88 -7.60
C TRP A 2 -2.45 2.22 -6.77
N TYR A 3 -1.24 2.09 -7.31
CA TYR A 3 -0.02 2.44 -6.58
C TYR A 3 0.00 3.93 -6.20
N ALA A 4 -0.19 4.82 -7.17
CA ALA A 4 -0.20 6.26 -6.92
C ALA A 4 -1.32 6.68 -5.96
N LEU A 5 -2.48 6.03 -6.04
CA LEU A 5 -3.57 6.29 -5.09
C LEU A 5 -3.21 5.79 -3.68
N ALA A 6 -2.58 4.61 -3.55
CA ALA A 6 -2.14 4.09 -2.27
C ALA A 6 -1.08 5.01 -1.61
N ASP A 7 -0.11 5.50 -2.40
CA ASP A 7 0.90 6.46 -1.95
C ASP A 7 0.26 7.78 -1.50
N LEU A 8 -0.75 8.28 -2.22
CA LEU A 8 -1.49 9.48 -1.82
C LEU A 8 -2.27 9.29 -0.52
N GLU A 9 -2.99 8.17 -0.38
CA GLU A 9 -3.76 7.84 0.83
C GLU A 9 -2.83 7.70 2.05
N GLU A 10 -1.64 7.11 1.86
CA GLU A 10 -0.64 7.02 2.92
C GLU A 10 -0.14 8.40 3.36
N ARG A 11 0.19 9.28 2.39
CA ARG A 11 0.60 10.67 2.68
C ARG A 11 -0.51 11.51 3.31
N ALA A 12 -1.77 11.20 3.01
CA ALA A 12 -2.93 11.83 3.62
C ALA A 12 -3.26 11.31 5.03
N GLY A 13 -2.55 10.28 5.51
CA GLY A 13 -2.79 9.64 6.81
C GLY A 13 -3.92 8.60 6.81
N ASN A 14 -4.50 8.28 5.65
CA ASN A 14 -5.54 7.28 5.49
C ASN A 14 -4.96 5.87 5.41
N LEU A 15 -4.20 5.46 6.43
CA LEU A 15 -3.42 4.22 6.43
C LEU A 15 -4.24 2.95 6.14
N PRO A 16 -5.48 2.77 6.65
CA PRO A 16 -6.30 1.62 6.30
C PRO A 16 -6.63 1.55 4.80
N ARG A 17 -6.85 2.72 4.16
CA ARG A 17 -7.16 2.81 2.74
C ARG A 17 -5.92 2.55 1.89
N ALA A 18 -4.78 3.10 2.28
CA ALA A 18 -3.48 2.81 1.66
C ALA A 18 -3.18 1.31 1.69
N ARG A 19 -3.35 0.65 2.85
CA ARG A 19 -3.14 -0.80 3.00
C ARG A 19 -4.03 -1.61 2.06
N ALA A 20 -5.32 -1.30 2.00
CA ALA A 20 -6.24 -2.01 1.11
C ALA A 20 -5.86 -1.89 -0.38
N LEU A 21 -5.33 -0.74 -0.80
CA LEU A 21 -4.89 -0.54 -2.18
C LEU A 21 -3.58 -1.28 -2.48
N PHE A 22 -2.61 -1.24 -1.56
CA PHE A 22 -1.37 -2.01 -1.71
C PHE A 22 -1.63 -3.53 -1.68
N ASP A 23 -2.53 -4.01 -0.82
CA ASP A 23 -2.94 -5.41 -0.80
C ASP A 23 -3.56 -5.85 -2.12
N LYS A 24 -4.36 -4.97 -2.74
CA LYS A 24 -4.94 -5.22 -4.06
C LYS A 24 -3.86 -5.31 -5.14
N ILE A 25 -2.82 -4.49 -5.08
CA ILE A 25 -1.71 -4.59 -6.05
C ILE A 25 -0.99 -5.92 -5.86
N ARG A 26 -0.63 -6.27 -4.61
CA ARG A 26 0.07 -7.52 -4.29
C ARG A 26 -0.69 -8.77 -4.71
N SER A 27 -2.03 -8.76 -4.62
CA SER A 27 -2.84 -9.90 -5.05
C SER A 27 -2.87 -10.08 -6.57
N HIS A 28 -2.63 -9.01 -7.35
CA HIS A 28 -2.55 -9.05 -8.80
C HIS A 28 -1.12 -9.31 -9.30
N ASP A 29 -0.12 -8.72 -8.66
CA ASP A 29 1.31 -8.88 -8.95
C ASP A 29 2.10 -8.76 -7.64
N ALA A 30 2.58 -9.90 -7.16
CA ALA A 30 3.29 -9.98 -5.89
C ALA A 30 4.67 -9.30 -5.91
N GLY A 31 5.25 -9.08 -7.10
CA GLY A 31 6.56 -8.45 -7.30
C GLY A 31 6.49 -7.00 -7.76
N PHE A 32 5.30 -6.39 -7.73
CA PHE A 32 5.12 -5.03 -8.23
C PHE A 32 5.83 -4.00 -7.34
N ALA A 33 6.88 -3.38 -7.88
CA ALA A 33 7.64 -2.31 -7.23
C ALA A 33 8.06 -2.68 -5.79
N ASP A 34 7.85 -1.77 -4.83
CA ASP A 34 8.16 -1.89 -3.41
C ASP A 34 6.90 -2.17 -2.55
N VAL A 35 5.84 -2.72 -3.15
CA VAL A 35 4.55 -2.92 -2.47
C VAL A 35 4.68 -3.81 -1.23
N ALA A 36 5.56 -4.80 -1.25
CA ALA A 36 5.80 -5.68 -0.11
C ALA A 36 6.41 -4.91 1.08
N GLU A 37 7.40 -4.05 0.80
CA GLU A 37 8.06 -3.19 1.78
C GLU A 37 7.07 -2.17 2.37
N ARG A 38 6.25 -1.55 1.51
CA ARG A 38 5.20 -0.60 1.92
C ARG A 38 4.18 -1.25 2.86
N LEU A 39 3.70 -2.45 2.54
CA LEU A 39 2.77 -3.19 3.40
C LEU A 39 3.39 -3.58 4.75
N ALA A 40 4.66 -3.97 4.74
CA ALA A 40 5.39 -4.27 5.97
C ALA A 40 5.56 -3.02 6.85
N ALA A 41 5.78 -1.84 6.25
CA ALA A 41 5.87 -0.57 6.97
C ALA A 41 4.54 -0.18 7.62
N LEU A 42 3.43 -0.24 6.88
CA LEU A 42 2.09 0.07 7.38
C LEU A 42 1.64 -0.85 8.54
N GLY A 43 2.09 -2.11 8.55
CA GLY A 43 1.81 -3.06 9.63
C GLY A 43 2.51 -2.76 10.96
N ARG A 44 3.55 -1.91 10.96
CA ARG A 44 4.28 -1.49 12.18
C ARG A 44 3.75 -0.20 12.80
N SER A 45 2.84 0.50 12.10
CA SER A 45 2.30 1.80 12.53
C SER A 45 0.95 1.70 13.25
N GLY A 46 0.50 0.50 13.59
CA GLY A 46 -0.73 0.22 14.33
C GLY A 46 -0.47 -0.22 15.77
#